data_AF-A0A3B6JCR8-F1
#
_entry.id   AF-A0A3B6JCR8-F1
#
_cell.length_a   1.000
_cell.length_b   1.000
_cell.length_c   1.000
_cell.angle_alpha   90.00
_cell.angle_beta   90.00
_cell.angle_gamma   90.00
#
_symmetry.space_group_name_H-M   'P 1'
#
loop_
_entity.id
_entity.type
_entity.pdbx_description
1 polymer ?
#
loop_
_entity_poly.entity_id
_entity_poly.type
_entity_poly.pdbx_seq_one_letter_code
_entity_poly.pdbx_strand_id
1 'polypeptide(L)'
;MAKANPSYYQTTAAVSAPVQYQEHLFHLFVQQQLEATNGANQLITVNPKLPQGFGVTVATDWDIRDGPEITAKVVARAQGLHQGSGKSSGAWFMSFNTVFTDERFKGSSLSVQGHLVSDEGEWVVTGGTGEFAFAQGVVTYKKIKELAGGNIRELRFRVVCFNFPKPNTLTKVGPWGGNGGTPFEIPQAELPQRLESVTIQSAEVIDSIAFTYIGLDGARRTVGPFGGGGGTKQPILQLGPSESLKEIFGTTGNFLGLNIVTSLSIVTNVKTYGPFGKQSAGNTPFRTTAPDRHSIVGFFGRAGQFVDQLGAYVRPTPN
;
A
#
# COMPACT_ATOMS: atom_id res chain seq x y z
N MET A 1 -19.05 27.46 17.99
CA MET A 1 -17.92 27.12 17.10
C MET A 1 -17.49 25.70 17.42
N ALA A 2 -17.34 24.83 16.42
CA ALA A 2 -16.80 23.49 16.64
C ALA A 2 -15.35 23.64 17.17
N LYS A 3 -14.99 22.87 18.20
CA LYS A 3 -13.60 22.84 18.69
C LYS A 3 -12.71 22.26 17.59
N ALA A 4 -11.51 22.83 17.44
CA ALA A 4 -10.51 22.27 16.54
C ALA A 4 -10.14 20.84 16.98
N ASN A 5 -9.82 20.00 16.00
CA ASN A 5 -9.32 18.66 16.26
C ASN A 5 -7.98 18.71 17.01
N PRO A 6 -7.76 17.82 18.00
CA PRO A 6 -6.48 17.74 18.70
C PRO A 6 -5.36 17.20 17.79
N SER A 7 -4.09 17.52 18.08
CA SER A 7 -2.93 17.16 17.24
C SER A 7 -2.72 15.66 17.03
N TYR A 8 -3.27 14.81 17.90
CA TYR A 8 -3.21 13.35 17.78
C TYR A 8 -4.36 12.77 16.93
N TYR A 9 -5.28 13.61 16.43
CA TYR A 9 -6.46 13.19 15.71
C TYR A 9 -6.52 13.84 14.33
N GLN A 10 -6.66 12.99 13.31
CA GLN A 10 -6.90 13.40 11.94
C GLN A 10 -7.92 12.47 11.32
N THR A 11 -8.74 13.01 10.42
CA THR A 11 -9.64 12.24 9.56
C THR A 11 -9.06 12.21 8.16
N THR A 12 -9.21 11.09 7.48
CA THR A 12 -8.94 11.04 6.05
C THR A 12 -10.02 11.80 5.28
N ALA A 13 -9.68 12.34 4.11
CA ALA A 13 -10.69 12.83 3.17
C ALA A 13 -11.66 11.70 2.81
N ALA A 14 -12.92 12.04 2.52
CA ALA A 14 -13.92 11.06 2.12
C ALA A 14 -13.42 10.27 0.90
N VAL A 15 -13.40 8.95 1.04
CA VAL A 15 -13.04 8.03 -0.04
C VAL A 15 -14.33 7.61 -0.74
N SER A 16 -14.43 7.89 -2.04
CA SER A 16 -15.61 7.57 -2.85
C SER A 16 -15.64 6.12 -3.35
N ALA A 17 -14.54 5.40 -3.24
CA ALA A 17 -14.44 4.00 -3.65
C ALA A 17 -15.02 3.06 -2.57
N PRO A 18 -15.72 1.98 -2.97
CA PRO A 18 -16.26 1.02 -2.02
C PRO A 18 -15.14 0.25 -1.31
N VAL A 19 -15.39 -0.13 -0.05
CA VAL A 19 -14.51 -1.07 0.68
C VAL A 19 -14.54 -2.40 -0.06
N GLN A 20 -13.35 -2.91 -0.39
CA GLN A 20 -13.20 -4.24 -0.96
C GLN A 20 -12.90 -5.24 0.16
N TYR A 21 -13.17 -6.52 -0.08
CA TYR A 21 -12.79 -7.57 0.84
C TYR A 21 -12.30 -8.79 0.08
N GLN A 22 -11.42 -9.56 0.73
CA GLN A 22 -10.92 -10.82 0.22
C GLN A 22 -11.12 -11.92 1.27
N GLU A 23 -11.67 -13.05 0.84
CA GLU A 23 -11.77 -14.24 1.67
C GLU A 23 -10.52 -15.11 1.45
N HIS A 24 -9.92 -15.55 2.55
CA HIS A 24 -8.79 -16.46 2.61
C HIS A 24 -9.21 -17.74 3.31
N LEU A 25 -8.95 -18.86 2.64
CA LEU A 25 -9.20 -20.20 3.16
C LEU A 25 -7.86 -20.90 3.36
N PHE A 26 -7.58 -21.36 4.58
CA PHE A 26 -6.38 -22.15 4.86
C PHE A 26 -6.76 -23.52 5.40
N HIS A 27 -6.06 -24.54 4.94
CA HIS A 27 -6.12 -25.89 5.47
C HIS A 27 -4.71 -26.26 5.95
N LEU A 28 -4.55 -26.35 7.27
CA LEU A 28 -3.26 -26.42 7.94
C LEU A 28 -3.31 -27.41 9.10
N PHE A 29 -2.14 -27.75 9.64
CA PHE A 29 -2.03 -28.70 10.75
C PHE A 29 -1.13 -28.13 11.82
N VAL A 30 -1.64 -28.00 13.04
CA VAL A 30 -0.84 -27.56 14.19
C VAL A 30 -0.34 -28.78 14.96
N GLN A 31 0.95 -28.78 15.27
CA GLN A 31 1.60 -29.81 16.04
C GLN A 31 2.00 -29.28 17.41
N GLN A 32 1.33 -29.79 18.43
CA GLN A 32 1.65 -29.54 19.83
C GLN A 32 2.58 -30.62 20.34
N GLN A 33 3.67 -30.22 20.98
CA GLN A 33 4.65 -31.11 21.57
C GLN A 33 4.99 -30.64 23.00
N LEU A 34 4.57 -31.40 24.00
CA LEU A 34 4.66 -31.05 25.42
C LEU A 34 6.11 -30.97 25.91
N GLU A 35 6.32 -30.31 27.04
CA GLU A 35 7.61 -30.30 27.74
C GLU A 35 8.11 -31.73 28.04
N ALA A 36 9.43 -31.88 28.18
CA ALA A 36 10.11 -33.15 28.42
C ALA A 36 10.04 -34.19 27.26
N THR A 37 9.62 -33.77 26.07
CA THR A 37 9.72 -34.57 24.84
C THR A 37 10.79 -34.04 23.88
N ASN A 38 11.28 -34.89 22.98
CA ASN A 38 12.17 -34.45 21.90
C ASN A 38 11.37 -33.58 20.91
N GLY A 39 11.78 -32.31 20.74
CA GLY A 39 11.05 -31.34 19.91
C GLY A 39 9.94 -30.56 20.64
N ALA A 40 9.99 -30.50 21.98
CA ALA A 40 9.07 -29.69 22.79
C ALA A 40 8.98 -28.24 22.26
N ASN A 41 7.75 -27.73 22.13
CA ASN A 41 7.48 -26.45 21.50
C ASN A 41 6.47 -25.59 22.30
N GLN A 42 6.46 -25.81 23.62
CA GLN A 42 5.73 -25.03 24.61
C GLN A 42 6.46 -25.09 25.96
N LEU A 43 6.15 -24.16 26.86
CA LEU A 43 6.74 -24.06 28.19
C LEU A 43 5.68 -23.71 29.26
N ILE A 44 5.52 -24.51 30.31
CA ILE A 44 4.70 -24.23 31.48
C ILE A 44 5.39 -23.15 32.32
N THR A 45 4.75 -21.98 32.40
CA THR A 45 5.28 -20.83 33.15
C THR A 45 4.73 -20.75 34.57
N VAL A 46 3.51 -21.23 34.79
CA VAL A 46 2.86 -21.27 36.10
C VAL A 46 2.11 -22.59 36.26
N ASN A 47 2.31 -23.28 37.38
CA ASN A 47 1.60 -24.52 37.70
C ASN A 47 1.17 -24.55 39.18
N PRO A 48 -0.06 -24.12 39.50
CA PRO A 48 -0.56 -24.08 40.87
C PRO A 48 -0.99 -25.47 41.37
N LYS A 49 -0.95 -26.51 40.52
CA LYS A 49 -1.36 -27.89 40.85
C LYS A 49 -2.81 -28.02 41.34
N LEU A 50 -3.70 -27.17 40.85
CA LEU A 50 -5.12 -27.23 41.15
C LEU A 50 -5.82 -28.29 40.28
N PRO A 51 -6.97 -28.83 40.73
CA PRO A 51 -7.77 -29.75 39.92
C PRO A 51 -8.09 -29.18 38.53
N GLN A 52 -8.27 -30.07 37.56
CA GLN A 52 -8.58 -29.73 36.15
C GLN A 52 -7.51 -28.89 35.43
N GLY A 53 -6.34 -28.66 36.05
CA GLY A 53 -5.31 -27.78 35.49
C GLY A 53 -5.65 -26.29 35.63
N PHE A 54 -6.60 -25.93 36.48
CA PHE A 54 -7.03 -24.53 36.66
C PHE A 54 -5.84 -23.64 37.06
N GLY A 55 -5.62 -22.56 36.30
CA GLY A 55 -4.52 -21.61 36.50
C GLY A 55 -3.16 -22.04 35.93
N VAL A 56 -3.04 -23.26 35.38
CA VAL A 56 -1.82 -23.65 34.65
C VAL A 56 -1.68 -22.74 33.44
N THR A 57 -0.55 -22.06 33.31
CA THR A 57 -0.28 -21.11 32.22
C THR A 57 0.92 -21.59 31.42
N VAL A 58 0.79 -21.56 30.09
CA VAL A 58 1.75 -22.16 29.17
C VAL A 58 2.07 -21.18 28.05
N ALA A 59 3.35 -20.86 27.87
CA ALA A 59 3.85 -20.16 26.69
C ALA A 59 3.95 -21.15 25.53
N THR A 60 3.54 -20.71 24.34
CA THR A 60 3.32 -21.58 23.18
C THR A 60 4.05 -21.07 21.96
N ASP A 61 4.72 -21.97 21.24
CA ASP A 61 5.32 -21.74 19.94
C ASP A 61 5.15 -23.02 19.09
N TRP A 62 3.92 -23.35 18.68
CA TRP A 62 3.61 -24.60 17.98
C TRP A 62 3.88 -24.54 16.48
N ASP A 63 4.34 -25.66 15.89
CA ASP A 63 4.55 -25.74 14.44
C ASP A 63 3.20 -25.79 13.73
N ILE A 64 3.01 -24.95 12.71
CA ILE A 64 1.88 -25.06 11.79
C ILE A 64 2.42 -25.46 10.42
N ARG A 65 1.92 -26.58 9.91
CA ARG A 65 2.39 -27.26 8.72
C ARG A 65 1.32 -27.30 7.62
N ASP A 66 1.76 -27.46 6.37
CA ASP A 66 0.91 -27.61 5.19
C ASP A 66 0.40 -29.05 4.95
N GLY A 67 0.82 -29.99 5.79
CA GLY A 67 0.37 -31.38 5.80
C GLY A 67 0.39 -31.99 7.22
N PRO A 68 -0.33 -33.09 7.46
CA PRO A 68 -0.42 -33.73 8.78
C PRO A 68 0.84 -34.52 9.16
N GLU A 69 1.76 -34.75 8.23
CA GLU A 69 2.99 -35.50 8.43
C GLU A 69 4.03 -34.68 9.19
N ILE A 70 4.82 -35.34 10.03
CA ILE A 70 5.90 -34.69 10.80
C ILE A 70 6.97 -34.04 9.91
N THR A 71 7.11 -34.52 8.66
CA THR A 71 8.05 -34.00 7.66
C THR A 71 7.44 -32.90 6.79
N ALA A 72 6.14 -32.61 6.93
CA ALA A 72 5.49 -31.55 6.16
C ALA A 72 6.10 -30.18 6.46
N LYS A 73 6.01 -29.24 5.52
CA LYS A 73 6.72 -27.98 5.62
C LYS A 73 6.08 -27.11 6.70
N VAL A 74 6.90 -26.54 7.57
CA VAL A 74 6.44 -25.51 8.50
C VAL A 74 6.18 -24.23 7.72
N VAL A 75 4.93 -23.79 7.71
CA VAL A 75 4.47 -22.59 6.98
C VAL A 75 4.11 -21.45 7.93
N ALA A 76 3.83 -21.77 9.21
CA ALA A 76 3.57 -20.77 10.24
C ALA A 76 3.93 -21.30 11.64
N ARG A 77 3.88 -20.41 12.63
CA ARG A 77 4.08 -20.68 14.06
C ARG A 77 2.87 -20.19 14.85
N ALA A 78 2.34 -20.99 15.77
CA ALA A 78 1.33 -20.53 16.73
C ALA A 78 2.03 -19.99 17.97
N GLN A 79 2.15 -18.66 18.08
CA GLN A 79 2.92 -17.99 19.12
C GLN A 79 2.04 -17.21 20.08
N GLY A 80 2.08 -17.57 21.36
CA GLY A 80 1.26 -16.93 22.38
C GLY A 80 1.18 -17.73 23.67
N LEU A 81 -0.02 -17.89 24.21
CA LEU A 81 -0.26 -18.64 25.43
C LEU A 81 -1.54 -19.48 25.37
N HIS A 82 -1.57 -20.48 26.24
CA HIS A 82 -2.81 -21.12 26.66
C HIS A 82 -2.84 -21.31 28.18
N GLN A 83 -4.03 -21.28 28.76
CA GLN A 83 -4.22 -21.34 30.20
C GLN A 83 -5.40 -22.24 30.57
N GLY A 84 -5.24 -23.09 31.57
CA GLY A 84 -6.35 -23.86 32.15
C GLY A 84 -7.33 -22.90 32.82
N SER A 85 -8.50 -22.71 32.22
CA SER A 85 -9.49 -21.71 32.61
C SER A 85 -10.74 -22.31 33.24
N GLY A 86 -10.95 -23.62 33.12
CA GLY A 86 -12.05 -24.33 33.75
C GLY A 86 -11.75 -24.71 35.21
N LYS A 87 -12.56 -24.20 36.16
CA LYS A 87 -12.47 -24.60 37.58
C LYS A 87 -13.10 -25.97 37.84
N SER A 88 -14.13 -26.31 37.09
CA SER A 88 -14.91 -27.55 37.21
C SER A 88 -14.82 -28.45 35.96
N SER A 89 -14.02 -28.06 34.97
CA SER A 89 -13.82 -28.79 33.72
C SER A 89 -12.37 -28.60 33.25
N GLY A 90 -11.84 -29.55 32.47
CA GLY A 90 -10.52 -29.43 31.85
C GLY A 90 -10.46 -28.44 30.68
N ALA A 91 -11.19 -27.34 30.74
CA ALA A 91 -11.25 -26.33 29.68
C ALA A 91 -10.02 -25.44 29.68
N TRP A 92 -9.50 -25.15 28.47
CA TRP A 92 -8.35 -24.28 28.28
C TRP A 92 -8.73 -23.06 27.45
N PHE A 93 -8.23 -21.90 27.84
CA PHE A 93 -8.26 -20.68 27.05
C PHE A 93 -7.04 -20.62 26.12
N MET A 94 -7.27 -20.36 24.85
CA MET A 94 -6.29 -20.25 23.79
C MET A 94 -6.16 -18.79 23.36
N SER A 95 -4.95 -18.26 23.29
CA SER A 95 -4.68 -16.91 22.79
C SER A 95 -3.30 -16.85 22.14
N PHE A 96 -3.26 -16.85 20.81
CA PHE A 96 -2.00 -16.87 20.06
C PHE A 96 -2.13 -16.17 18.71
N ASN A 97 -1.00 -15.78 18.15
CA ASN A 97 -0.89 -15.37 16.76
C ASN A 97 -0.42 -16.53 15.90
N THR A 98 -1.08 -16.78 14.77
CA THR A 98 -0.54 -17.58 13.67
C THR A 98 0.40 -16.69 12.87
N VAL A 99 1.71 -16.83 13.09
CA VAL A 99 2.77 -16.04 12.44
C VAL A 99 3.28 -16.81 11.22
N PHE A 100 3.04 -16.30 10.02
CA PHE A 100 3.43 -16.98 8.79
C PHE A 100 4.93 -16.81 8.50
N THR A 101 5.57 -17.92 8.13
CA THR A 101 7.01 -18.03 7.89
C THR A 101 7.35 -18.49 6.47
N ASP A 102 6.34 -18.90 5.69
CA ASP A 102 6.49 -19.22 4.28
C ASP A 102 6.82 -17.98 3.44
N GLU A 103 7.30 -18.18 2.21
CA GLU A 103 7.76 -17.09 1.34
C GLU A 103 6.65 -16.08 0.99
N ARG A 104 5.40 -16.54 0.81
CA ARG A 104 4.30 -15.69 0.34
C ARG A 104 3.75 -14.80 1.45
N PHE A 105 3.60 -15.34 2.66
CA PHE A 105 2.95 -14.62 3.76
C PHE A 105 3.92 -14.21 4.88
N LYS A 106 5.23 -14.37 4.68
CA LYS A 106 6.26 -14.04 5.67
C LYS A 106 6.03 -12.69 6.34
N GLY A 107 5.93 -12.72 7.68
CA GLY A 107 5.75 -11.51 8.49
C GLY A 107 4.30 -11.02 8.63
N SER A 108 3.34 -11.66 7.94
CA SER A 108 1.91 -11.49 8.20
C SER A 108 1.47 -12.42 9.32
N SER A 109 0.37 -12.06 10.00
CA SER A 109 -0.17 -12.89 11.08
C SER A 109 -1.68 -12.81 11.21
N LEU A 110 -2.27 -13.82 11.84
CA LEU A 110 -3.67 -13.84 12.28
C LEU A 110 -3.72 -13.98 13.79
N SER A 111 -4.51 -13.14 14.47
CA SER A 111 -4.74 -13.21 15.93
C SER A 111 -5.90 -14.15 16.21
N VAL A 112 -5.65 -15.20 17.01
CA VAL A 112 -6.60 -16.28 17.29
C VAL A 112 -6.89 -16.37 18.79
N GLN A 113 -8.17 -16.49 19.14
CA GLN A 113 -8.61 -16.65 20.52
C GLN A 113 -9.78 -17.64 20.63
N GLY A 114 -9.86 -18.41 21.71
CA GLY A 114 -11.02 -19.24 21.97
C GLY A 114 -10.85 -20.20 23.13
N HIS A 115 -11.80 -21.12 23.28
CA HIS A 115 -11.74 -22.18 24.28
C HIS A 115 -11.46 -23.53 23.61
N LEU A 116 -10.65 -24.36 24.28
CA LEU A 116 -10.42 -25.74 23.95
C LEU A 116 -11.08 -26.59 25.04
N VAL A 117 -12.22 -27.21 24.71
CA VAL A 117 -13.06 -28.00 25.63
C VAL A 117 -13.22 -29.45 25.16
N SER A 118 -13.08 -29.69 23.86
CA SER A 118 -13.28 -30.98 23.18
C SER A 118 -12.21 -31.18 22.09
N ASP A 119 -12.18 -32.38 21.50
CA ASP A 119 -11.25 -32.71 20.41
C ASP A 119 -11.52 -31.92 19.12
N GLU A 120 -12.74 -31.41 18.94
CA GLU A 120 -13.08 -30.50 17.85
C GLU A 120 -13.84 -29.27 18.38
N GLY A 121 -13.78 -28.17 17.63
CA GLY A 121 -14.44 -26.92 17.97
C GLY A 121 -14.00 -25.76 17.08
N GLU A 122 -14.25 -24.54 17.54
CA GLU A 122 -13.97 -23.32 16.79
C GLU A 122 -13.29 -22.27 17.67
N TRP A 123 -12.31 -21.57 17.10
CA TRP A 123 -11.72 -20.35 17.65
C TRP A 123 -12.01 -19.17 16.73
N VAL A 124 -12.03 -17.96 17.28
CA VAL A 124 -12.24 -16.73 16.53
C VAL A 124 -10.91 -16.17 16.03
N VAL A 125 -10.92 -15.64 14.81
CA VAL A 125 -9.86 -14.78 14.28
C VAL A 125 -10.31 -13.33 14.50
N THR A 126 -9.64 -12.64 15.42
CA THR A 126 -10.04 -11.29 15.86
C THR A 126 -9.34 -10.16 15.12
N GLY A 127 -8.31 -10.48 14.32
CA GLY A 127 -7.47 -9.51 13.66
C GLY A 127 -6.35 -10.17 12.85
N GLY A 128 -5.59 -9.35 12.15
CA GLY A 128 -4.37 -9.78 11.47
C GLY A 128 -3.47 -8.61 11.09
N THR A 129 -2.27 -8.93 10.64
CA THR A 129 -1.23 -7.98 10.23
C THR A 129 -0.72 -8.30 8.82
N GLY A 130 -0.05 -7.33 8.20
CA GLY A 130 0.53 -7.48 6.86
C GLY A 130 -0.55 -7.70 5.81
N GLU A 131 -0.44 -8.78 5.04
CA GLU A 131 -1.42 -9.18 4.02
C GLU A 131 -2.81 -9.45 4.62
N PHE A 132 -2.90 -9.74 5.93
CA PHE A 132 -4.15 -10.03 6.63
C PHE A 132 -4.62 -8.87 7.51
N ALA A 133 -4.21 -7.63 7.20
CA ALA A 133 -4.73 -6.45 7.89
C ALA A 133 -6.27 -6.42 7.86
N PHE A 134 -6.87 -6.04 8.99
CA PHE A 134 -8.34 -6.02 9.16
C PHE A 134 -9.03 -7.39 9.02
N ALA A 135 -8.28 -8.48 9.19
CA ALA A 135 -8.84 -9.83 9.18
C ALA A 135 -9.89 -10.05 10.28
N GLN A 136 -11.00 -10.70 9.93
CA GLN A 136 -11.97 -11.27 10.85
C GLN A 136 -12.44 -12.63 10.35
N GLY A 137 -12.73 -13.57 11.24
CA GLY A 137 -13.21 -14.87 10.82
C GLY A 137 -13.15 -15.92 11.92
N VAL A 138 -13.04 -17.18 11.50
CA VAL A 138 -13.00 -18.33 12.40
C VAL A 138 -11.94 -19.33 11.95
N VAL A 139 -11.47 -20.13 12.91
CA VAL A 139 -10.69 -21.34 12.65
C VAL A 139 -11.35 -22.52 13.34
N THR A 140 -11.77 -23.52 12.57
CA THR A 140 -12.20 -24.79 13.16
C THR A 140 -10.98 -25.64 13.42
N TYR A 141 -10.94 -26.31 14.57
CA TYR A 141 -9.89 -27.25 14.92
C TYR A 141 -10.46 -28.64 15.13
N LYS A 142 -9.67 -29.67 14.81
CA LYS A 142 -9.99 -31.07 15.10
C LYS A 142 -8.73 -31.87 15.41
N LYS A 143 -8.69 -32.55 16.56
CA LYS A 143 -7.61 -33.48 16.90
C LYS A 143 -7.69 -34.70 15.98
N ILE A 144 -6.64 -34.91 15.21
CA ILE A 144 -6.57 -36.01 14.23
C ILE A 144 -5.59 -37.10 14.63
N LYS A 145 -4.64 -36.80 15.53
CA LYS A 145 -3.61 -37.75 15.95
C LYS A 145 -3.06 -37.42 17.33
N GLU A 146 -2.90 -38.45 18.16
CA GLU A 146 -2.15 -38.39 19.42
C GLU A 146 -0.68 -38.75 19.14
N LEU A 147 0.26 -37.99 19.71
CA LEU A 147 1.70 -38.24 19.63
C LEU A 147 2.23 -38.67 20.99
N ALA A 148 3.45 -39.21 21.03
CA ALA A 148 4.16 -39.44 22.29
C ALA A 148 4.48 -38.08 22.94
N GLY A 149 3.60 -37.65 23.86
CA GLY A 149 3.68 -36.36 24.56
C GLY A 149 3.28 -35.16 23.70
N GLY A 150 2.21 -35.29 22.91
CA GLY A 150 1.71 -34.20 22.08
C GLY A 150 0.51 -34.62 21.24
N ASN A 151 0.07 -33.77 20.33
CA ASN A 151 -1.00 -34.09 19.39
C ASN A 151 -0.90 -33.24 18.11
N ILE A 152 -1.60 -33.70 17.08
CA ILE A 152 -1.79 -32.95 15.84
C ILE A 152 -3.27 -32.59 15.72
N ARG A 153 -3.54 -31.31 15.46
CA ARG A 153 -4.87 -30.81 15.13
C ARG A 153 -4.90 -30.29 13.70
N GLU A 154 -5.89 -30.72 12.93
CA GLU A 154 -6.29 -30.07 11.68
C GLU A 154 -6.90 -28.71 12.00
N LEU A 155 -6.51 -27.69 11.25
CA LEU A 155 -7.02 -26.33 11.32
C LEU A 155 -7.59 -25.93 9.97
N ARG A 156 -8.82 -25.40 9.96
CA ARG A 156 -9.42 -24.77 8.78
C ARG A 156 -9.80 -23.34 9.08
N PHE A 157 -9.05 -22.42 8.49
CA PHE A 157 -9.29 -20.99 8.63
C PHE A 157 -10.23 -20.52 7.53
N ARG A 158 -11.19 -19.68 7.91
CA ARG A 158 -12.03 -18.90 7.01
C ARG A 158 -11.99 -17.45 7.46
N VAL A 159 -11.25 -16.63 6.73
CA VAL A 159 -10.90 -15.27 7.14
C VAL A 159 -11.28 -14.28 6.04
N VAL A 160 -11.94 -13.19 6.41
CA VAL A 160 -12.23 -12.07 5.53
C VAL A 160 -11.32 -10.90 5.92
N CYS A 161 -10.56 -10.39 4.95
CA CYS A 161 -9.70 -9.22 5.11
C CYS A 161 -10.34 -8.04 4.36
N PHE A 162 -10.54 -6.91 5.04
CA PHE A 162 -11.03 -5.68 4.42
C PHE A 162 -9.88 -4.86 3.83
N ASN A 163 -10.03 -4.44 2.59
CA ASN A 163 -9.13 -3.51 1.92
C ASN A 163 -9.82 -2.15 1.78
N PHE A 164 -9.33 -1.18 2.55
CA PHE A 164 -9.82 0.19 2.52
C PHE A 164 -9.11 0.97 1.42
N PRO A 165 -9.82 1.46 0.39
CA PRO A 165 -9.20 2.25 -0.65
C PRO A 165 -8.54 3.49 -0.05
N LYS A 166 -7.32 3.79 -0.48
CA LYS A 166 -6.60 4.99 -0.05
C LYS A 166 -7.23 6.22 -0.73
N PRO A 167 -7.27 7.38 -0.07
CA PRO A 167 -7.70 8.63 -0.71
C PRO A 167 -6.89 8.89 -1.99
N ASN A 168 -7.56 9.12 -3.12
CA ASN A 168 -6.90 9.55 -4.36
C ASN A 168 -6.56 11.05 -4.28
N THR A 169 -5.59 11.39 -3.42
CA THR A 169 -5.17 12.78 -3.21
C THR A 169 -4.28 13.24 -4.34
N LEU A 170 -4.65 14.36 -4.96
CA LEU A 170 -3.82 15.08 -5.91
C LEU A 170 -2.80 15.93 -5.14
N THR A 171 -1.51 15.66 -5.32
CA THR A 171 -0.43 16.45 -4.74
C THR A 171 0.14 17.39 -5.80
N LYS A 172 0.33 18.68 -5.46
CA LYS A 172 1.03 19.65 -6.31
C LYS A 172 2.51 19.67 -5.93
N VAL A 173 3.40 19.53 -6.91
CA VAL A 173 4.86 19.62 -6.73
C VAL A 173 5.43 20.73 -7.61
N GLY A 174 6.38 21.48 -7.06
CA GLY A 174 6.83 22.77 -7.61
C GLY A 174 5.98 23.93 -7.05
N PRO A 175 5.75 25.01 -7.82
CA PRO A 175 6.18 25.21 -9.19
C PRO A 175 7.63 25.72 -9.33
N TRP A 176 8.23 25.57 -10.51
CA TRP A 176 9.56 26.07 -10.87
C TRP A 176 9.45 27.10 -12.00
N GLY A 177 10.19 28.20 -11.92
CA GLY A 177 10.22 29.26 -12.94
C GLY A 177 9.93 30.64 -12.37
N GLY A 178 9.60 31.59 -13.25
CA GLY A 178 9.32 32.98 -12.90
C GLY A 178 7.86 33.28 -12.57
N ASN A 179 7.56 34.53 -12.23
CA ASN A 179 6.22 35.00 -11.89
C ASN A 179 5.48 35.69 -13.07
N GLY A 180 6.02 35.60 -14.27
CA GLY A 180 5.44 36.18 -15.49
C GLY A 180 4.16 35.47 -15.95
N GLY A 181 3.61 35.91 -17.08
CA GLY A 181 2.45 35.29 -17.71
C GLY A 181 1.17 35.29 -16.85
N THR A 182 0.21 34.47 -17.27
CA THR A 182 -1.05 34.21 -16.56
C THR A 182 -1.05 32.81 -15.95
N PRO A 183 -1.60 32.63 -14.74
CA PRO A 183 -1.67 31.32 -14.12
C PRO A 183 -2.62 30.40 -14.88
N PHE A 184 -2.25 29.13 -14.98
CA PHE A 184 -3.13 28.05 -15.45
C PHE A 184 -3.13 26.90 -14.44
N GLU A 185 -4.32 26.40 -14.16
CA GLU A 185 -4.54 25.25 -13.28
C GLU A 185 -5.77 24.47 -13.72
N ILE A 186 -5.89 23.24 -13.23
CA ILE A 186 -7.04 22.38 -13.53
C ILE A 186 -8.10 22.61 -12.45
N PRO A 187 -9.36 22.91 -12.82
CA PRO A 187 -10.43 23.08 -11.84
C PRO A 187 -10.62 21.85 -10.95
N GLN A 188 -11.00 22.07 -9.69
CA GLN A 188 -11.20 21.00 -8.70
C GLN A 188 -12.24 19.94 -9.16
N ALA A 189 -13.23 20.34 -9.95
CA ALA A 189 -14.24 19.42 -10.51
C ALA A 189 -13.69 18.53 -11.64
N GLU A 190 -12.53 18.86 -12.21
CA GLU A 190 -12.00 18.27 -13.44
C GLU A 190 -10.61 17.68 -13.25
N LEU A 191 -10.24 17.36 -12.00
CA LEU A 191 -8.89 16.95 -11.66
C LEU A 191 -8.41 15.70 -12.43
N PRO A 192 -7.14 15.69 -12.87
CA PRO A 192 -6.61 14.61 -13.69
C PRO A 192 -6.42 13.34 -12.88
N GLN A 193 -6.82 12.19 -13.43
CA GLN A 193 -6.54 10.85 -12.89
C GLN A 193 -5.42 10.14 -13.65
N ARG A 194 -5.36 10.32 -14.98
CA ARG A 194 -4.34 9.68 -15.82
C ARG A 194 -3.96 10.61 -16.97
N LEU A 195 -2.67 10.91 -17.09
CA LEU A 195 -2.13 11.61 -18.26
C LEU A 195 -2.16 10.66 -19.47
N GLU A 196 -2.58 11.16 -20.63
CA GLU A 196 -2.59 10.42 -21.88
C GLU A 196 -1.56 10.91 -22.87
N SER A 197 -1.41 12.22 -22.99
CA SER A 197 -0.45 12.80 -23.93
C SER A 197 0.06 14.16 -23.51
N VAL A 198 1.24 14.52 -23.99
CA VAL A 198 1.84 15.85 -23.84
C VAL A 198 2.28 16.35 -25.21
N THR A 199 2.00 17.61 -25.50
CA THR A 199 2.50 18.33 -26.68
C THR A 199 3.35 19.49 -26.19
N ILE A 200 4.55 19.62 -26.75
CA ILE A 200 5.50 20.68 -26.40
C ILE A 200 5.88 21.43 -27.68
N GLN A 201 5.90 22.76 -27.61
CA GLN A 201 6.63 23.59 -28.57
C GLN A 201 7.87 24.13 -27.87
N SER A 202 9.01 24.00 -28.55
CA SER A 202 10.29 24.46 -27.99
C SER A 202 11.30 24.79 -29.08
N ALA A 203 12.19 25.74 -28.78
CA ALA A 203 13.44 25.95 -29.49
C ALA A 203 14.60 26.14 -28.49
N GLU A 204 14.93 27.39 -28.14
CA GLU A 204 15.93 27.66 -27.09
C GLU A 204 15.34 27.49 -25.69
N VAL A 205 14.03 27.65 -25.58
CA VAL A 205 13.25 27.57 -24.35
C VAL A 205 11.96 26.79 -24.59
N ILE A 206 11.14 26.60 -23.56
CA ILE A 206 9.82 25.99 -23.70
C ILE A 206 8.81 27.09 -24.07
N ASP A 207 8.40 27.12 -25.34
CA ASP A 207 7.45 28.09 -25.87
C ASP A 207 6.03 27.80 -25.38
N SER A 208 5.59 26.54 -25.46
CA SER A 208 4.27 26.15 -24.95
C SER A 208 4.17 24.68 -24.57
N ILE A 209 3.20 24.37 -23.70
CA ILE A 209 2.83 23.02 -23.30
C ILE A 209 1.31 22.83 -23.37
N ALA A 210 0.88 21.71 -23.92
CA ALA A 210 -0.51 21.22 -23.87
C ALA A 210 -0.50 19.76 -23.43
N PHE A 211 -1.60 19.29 -22.84
CA PHE A 211 -1.70 17.89 -22.47
C PHE A 211 -3.13 17.39 -22.48
N THR A 212 -3.27 16.08 -22.63
CA THR A 212 -4.55 15.37 -22.57
C THR A 212 -4.55 14.40 -21.41
N TYR A 213 -5.64 14.31 -20.67
CA TYR A 213 -5.78 13.44 -19.50
C TYR A 213 -7.20 12.89 -19.38
N ILE A 214 -7.35 11.79 -18.64
CA ILE A 214 -8.63 11.25 -18.16
C ILE A 214 -8.88 11.80 -16.76
N GLY A 215 -10.03 12.43 -16.54
CA GLY A 215 -10.46 12.95 -15.25
C GLY A 215 -10.98 11.86 -14.30
N LEU A 216 -11.26 12.22 -13.05
CA LEU A 216 -11.88 11.32 -12.07
C LEU A 216 -13.27 10.80 -12.50
N ASP A 217 -13.97 11.57 -13.33
CA ASP A 217 -15.25 11.22 -13.92
C ASP A 217 -15.12 10.32 -15.16
N GLY A 218 -13.90 9.91 -15.52
CA GLY A 218 -13.62 9.14 -16.73
C GLY A 218 -13.63 9.97 -18.02
N ALA A 219 -13.94 11.27 -17.97
CA ALA A 219 -13.98 12.09 -19.17
C ALA A 219 -12.58 12.51 -19.62
N ARG A 220 -12.33 12.38 -20.92
CA ARG A 220 -11.09 12.77 -21.58
C ARG A 220 -11.08 14.28 -21.86
N ARG A 221 -10.03 14.98 -21.42
CA ARG A 221 -9.89 16.44 -21.52
C ARG A 221 -8.53 16.81 -22.12
N THR A 222 -8.52 17.79 -23.00
CA THR A 222 -7.30 18.40 -23.54
C THR A 222 -7.24 19.85 -23.10
N VAL A 223 -6.11 20.27 -22.54
CA VAL A 223 -5.89 21.63 -22.04
C VAL A 223 -4.62 22.25 -22.64
N GLY A 224 -4.59 23.58 -22.72
CA GLY A 224 -3.55 24.34 -23.40
C GLY A 224 -3.82 24.52 -24.91
N PRO A 225 -2.83 24.97 -25.69
CA PRO A 225 -1.46 25.23 -25.28
C PRO A 225 -1.35 26.41 -24.31
N PHE A 226 -0.58 26.23 -23.26
CA PHE A 226 -0.17 27.28 -22.34
C PHE A 226 1.19 27.80 -22.78
N GLY A 227 1.24 29.05 -23.25
CA GLY A 227 2.43 29.67 -23.82
C GLY A 227 2.16 30.27 -25.21
N GLY A 228 3.22 30.67 -25.90
CA GLY A 228 3.14 31.26 -27.24
C GLY A 228 3.21 30.23 -28.37
N GLY A 229 3.01 30.70 -29.60
CA GLY A 229 3.13 29.88 -30.82
C GLY A 229 4.55 29.79 -31.40
N GLY A 230 5.57 30.17 -30.62
CA GLY A 230 6.97 30.13 -31.04
C GLY A 230 7.55 28.72 -31.08
N GLY A 231 8.82 28.63 -31.48
CA GLY A 231 9.58 27.38 -31.52
C GLY A 231 9.05 26.33 -32.50
N THR A 232 9.55 25.10 -32.35
CA THR A 232 9.14 23.96 -33.19
C THR A 232 8.22 23.05 -32.41
N LYS A 233 7.08 22.68 -33.03
CA LYS A 233 6.15 21.68 -32.47
C LYS A 233 6.80 20.30 -32.48
N GLN A 234 6.98 19.73 -31.30
CA GLN A 234 7.56 18.41 -31.12
C GLN A 234 6.51 17.32 -31.43
N PRO A 235 6.94 16.10 -31.79
CA PRO A 235 6.03 14.97 -31.91
C PRO A 235 5.20 14.78 -30.64
N ILE A 236 3.92 14.44 -30.79
CA ILE A 236 3.04 14.22 -29.65
C ILE A 236 3.60 13.06 -28.82
N LEU A 237 3.82 13.34 -27.53
CA LEU A 237 4.21 12.34 -26.55
C LEU A 237 2.95 11.59 -26.14
N GLN A 238 2.64 10.49 -26.85
CA GLN A 238 1.50 9.64 -26.53
C GLN A 238 1.94 8.53 -25.58
N LEU A 239 1.26 8.43 -24.43
CA LEU A 239 1.49 7.37 -23.44
C LEU A 239 0.67 6.12 -23.80
N GLY A 240 1.32 4.96 -23.81
CA GLY A 240 0.64 3.67 -23.94
C GLY A 240 -0.28 3.34 -22.75
N PRO A 241 -1.16 2.33 -22.85
CA PRO A 241 -2.13 1.99 -21.79
C PRO A 241 -1.51 1.82 -20.39
N SER A 242 -0.38 1.12 -20.31
CA SER A 242 0.38 0.86 -19.07
C SER A 242 1.57 1.81 -18.87
N GLU A 243 1.73 2.80 -19.76
CA GLU A 243 2.77 3.80 -19.63
C GLU A 243 2.30 4.93 -18.72
N SER A 244 3.15 5.34 -17.80
CA SER A 244 2.87 6.39 -16.83
C SER A 244 4.09 7.28 -16.65
N LEU A 245 3.83 8.58 -16.52
CA LEU A 245 4.88 9.57 -16.31
C LEU A 245 5.37 9.48 -14.86
N LYS A 246 6.66 9.21 -14.68
CA LYS A 246 7.29 8.97 -13.39
C LYS A 246 8.14 10.13 -12.91
N GLU A 247 8.73 10.88 -13.83
CA GLU A 247 9.59 11.99 -13.47
C GLU A 247 9.56 13.08 -14.54
N ILE A 248 9.71 14.32 -14.08
CA ILE A 248 10.14 15.42 -14.94
C ILE A 248 11.39 16.06 -14.36
N PHE A 249 12.26 16.53 -15.24
CA PHE A 249 13.40 17.36 -14.88
C PHE A 249 13.71 18.35 -15.99
N GLY A 250 14.41 19.42 -15.66
CA GLY A 250 14.67 20.48 -16.62
C GLY A 250 15.42 21.63 -16.00
N THR A 251 15.38 22.78 -16.65
CA THR A 251 16.02 24.00 -16.15
C THR A 251 15.12 25.21 -16.33
N THR A 252 15.28 26.20 -15.45
CA THR A 252 14.71 27.53 -15.57
C THR A 252 15.83 28.56 -15.67
N GLY A 253 15.62 29.64 -16.40
CA GLY A 253 16.67 30.64 -16.61
C GLY A 253 16.17 31.92 -17.27
N ASN A 254 17.07 32.89 -17.37
CA ASN A 254 16.77 34.15 -18.04
C ASN A 254 16.82 33.98 -19.56
N PHE A 255 15.74 34.37 -20.23
CA PHE A 255 15.66 34.46 -21.68
C PHE A 255 14.96 35.77 -22.06
N LEU A 256 15.65 36.62 -22.82
CA LEU A 256 15.16 37.96 -23.20
C LEU A 256 14.69 38.81 -21.99
N GLY A 257 15.38 38.68 -20.85
CA GLY A 257 15.02 39.41 -19.63
C GLY A 257 13.94 38.75 -18.77
N LEU A 258 13.32 37.66 -19.24
CA LEU A 258 12.27 36.93 -18.53
C LEU A 258 12.85 35.65 -17.90
N ASN A 259 12.48 35.37 -16.65
CA ASN A 259 12.83 34.08 -16.01
C ASN A 259 11.76 33.03 -16.33
N ILE A 260 12.11 32.04 -17.15
CA ILE A 260 11.17 31.07 -17.74
C ILE A 260 11.71 29.63 -17.66
N VAL A 261 10.88 28.66 -18.04
CA VAL A 261 11.31 27.27 -18.22
C VAL A 261 12.10 27.15 -19.52
N THR A 262 13.40 26.87 -19.40
CA THR A 262 14.34 26.81 -20.53
C THR A 262 14.51 25.41 -21.09
N SER A 263 14.36 24.37 -20.25
CA SER A 263 14.35 22.99 -20.72
C SER A 263 13.41 22.09 -19.93
N LEU A 264 12.94 21.02 -20.56
CA LEU A 264 12.10 20.00 -19.96
C LEU A 264 12.39 18.62 -20.57
N SER A 265 12.54 17.63 -19.71
CA SER A 265 12.61 16.21 -20.03
C SER A 265 11.52 15.47 -19.26
N ILE A 266 10.93 14.48 -19.92
CA ILE A 266 9.83 13.68 -19.37
C ILE A 266 10.27 12.22 -19.34
N VAL A 267 10.20 11.59 -18.17
CA VAL A 267 10.57 10.19 -17.95
C VAL A 267 9.33 9.39 -17.61
N THR A 268 9.09 8.31 -18.35
CA THR A 268 8.04 7.33 -18.08
C THR A 268 8.64 6.04 -17.55
N ASN A 269 7.79 5.09 -17.13
CA ASN A 269 8.23 3.73 -16.82
C ASN A 269 8.70 2.93 -18.06
N VAL A 270 8.66 3.52 -19.26
CA VAL A 270 9.06 2.86 -20.51
C VAL A 270 10.29 3.53 -21.10
N LYS A 271 10.32 4.87 -21.18
CA LYS A 271 11.40 5.62 -21.82
C LYS A 271 11.45 7.08 -21.38
N THR A 272 12.46 7.79 -21.88
CA THR A 272 12.63 9.23 -21.70
C THR A 272 12.32 9.97 -23.00
N TYR A 273 11.66 11.12 -22.88
CA TYR A 273 11.35 12.06 -23.95
C TYR A 273 12.03 13.40 -23.69
N GLY A 274 12.52 14.03 -24.77
CA GLY A 274 13.33 15.24 -24.70
C GLY A 274 14.84 14.93 -24.69
N PRO A 275 15.69 15.86 -24.22
CA PRO A 275 15.32 17.16 -23.67
C PRO A 275 14.67 18.07 -24.72
N PHE A 276 13.66 18.82 -24.30
CA PHE A 276 13.08 19.92 -25.05
C PHE A 276 13.65 21.25 -24.56
N GLY A 277 13.82 22.22 -25.45
CA GLY A 277 14.54 23.46 -25.14
C GLY A 277 16.05 23.26 -24.97
N LYS A 278 16.76 24.27 -24.45
CA LYS A 278 18.21 24.22 -24.21
C LYS A 278 18.55 24.48 -22.76
N GLN A 279 19.60 23.80 -22.30
CA GLN A 279 20.23 24.08 -21.01
C GLN A 279 21.48 24.94 -21.27
N SER A 280 21.55 26.08 -20.59
CA SER A 280 22.69 27.01 -20.68
C SER A 280 23.36 27.19 -19.31
N ALA A 281 24.63 27.62 -19.33
CA ALA A 281 25.35 27.98 -18.11
C ALA A 281 24.61 29.10 -17.37
N GLY A 282 24.38 28.92 -16.08
CA GLY A 282 23.61 29.86 -15.23
C GLY A 282 22.13 29.53 -15.07
N ASN A 283 21.58 28.56 -15.81
CA ASN A 283 20.21 28.09 -15.57
C ASN A 283 20.13 27.27 -14.28
N THR A 284 19.00 27.35 -13.58
CA THR A 284 18.71 26.61 -12.35
C THR A 284 18.00 25.29 -12.68
N PRO A 285 18.53 24.12 -12.26
CA PRO A 285 17.88 22.84 -12.51
C PRO A 285 16.68 22.61 -11.59
N PHE A 286 15.68 21.89 -12.10
CA PHE A 286 14.59 21.34 -11.30
C PHE A 286 14.35 19.86 -11.63
N ARG A 287 13.78 19.12 -10.66
CA ARG A 287 13.42 17.71 -10.81
C ARG A 287 12.32 17.34 -9.83
N THR A 288 11.42 16.46 -10.25
CA THR A 288 10.53 15.74 -9.35
C THR A 288 10.30 14.32 -9.83
N THR A 289 10.34 13.38 -8.90
CA THR A 289 10.09 11.95 -9.13
C THR A 289 8.85 11.54 -8.36
N ALA A 290 7.87 10.93 -9.03
CA ALA A 290 6.70 10.39 -8.37
C ALA A 290 7.11 9.22 -7.46
N PRO A 291 6.62 9.16 -6.21
CA PRO A 291 6.89 8.04 -5.32
C PRO A 291 6.41 6.70 -5.89
N ASP A 292 6.83 5.60 -5.25
CA ASP A 292 6.34 4.27 -5.60
C ASP A 292 4.81 4.23 -5.60
N ARG A 293 4.26 3.57 -6.63
CA ARG A 293 2.81 3.50 -6.90
C ARG A 293 2.13 4.87 -7.10
N HIS A 294 2.88 5.87 -7.58
CA HIS A 294 2.33 7.15 -8.03
C HIS A 294 2.75 7.49 -9.47
N SER A 295 2.06 8.44 -10.09
CA SER A 295 2.41 9.00 -11.39
C SER A 295 2.11 10.50 -11.44
N ILE A 296 2.82 11.21 -12.32
CA ILE A 296 2.49 12.58 -12.70
C ILE A 296 1.34 12.52 -13.71
N VAL A 297 0.23 13.19 -13.40
CA VAL A 297 -1.05 13.08 -14.11
C VAL A 297 -1.44 14.35 -14.88
N GLY A 298 -0.67 15.43 -14.73
CA GLY A 298 -0.88 16.69 -15.43
C GLY A 298 0.03 17.80 -14.90
N PHE A 299 -0.16 19.01 -15.42
CA PHE A 299 0.67 20.17 -15.11
C PHE A 299 -0.17 21.39 -14.71
N PHE A 300 0.44 22.28 -13.93
CA PHE A 300 -0.06 23.63 -13.63
C PHE A 300 1.10 24.62 -13.72
N GLY A 301 0.82 25.91 -13.70
CA GLY A 301 1.89 26.90 -13.73
C GLY A 301 1.45 28.26 -14.20
N ARG A 302 2.34 28.96 -14.91
CA ARG A 302 2.08 30.26 -15.51
C ARG A 302 2.65 30.30 -16.92
N ALA A 303 1.93 30.94 -17.83
CA ALA A 303 2.39 31.09 -19.20
C ALA A 303 1.94 32.42 -19.82
N GLY A 304 2.81 32.98 -20.65
CA GLY A 304 2.58 34.14 -21.50
C GLY A 304 3.07 33.83 -22.91
N GLN A 305 4.10 34.54 -23.37
CA GLN A 305 4.79 34.22 -24.63
C GLN A 305 5.56 32.89 -24.55
N PHE A 306 6.02 32.52 -23.36
CA PHE A 306 6.71 31.26 -23.07
C PHE A 306 6.05 30.59 -21.86
N VAL A 307 6.50 29.40 -21.49
CA VAL A 307 6.15 28.80 -20.20
C VAL A 307 6.99 29.45 -19.10
N ASP A 308 6.41 30.44 -18.41
CA ASP A 308 7.07 31.16 -17.31
C ASP A 308 7.35 30.25 -16.12
N GLN A 309 6.39 29.37 -15.80
CA GLN A 309 6.42 28.54 -14.60
C GLN A 309 5.72 27.21 -14.83
N LEU A 310 6.27 26.12 -14.28
CA LEU A 310 5.73 24.77 -14.41
C LEU A 310 5.72 24.05 -13.06
N GLY A 311 4.62 23.36 -12.76
CA GLY A 311 4.46 22.44 -11.66
C GLY A 311 3.74 21.18 -12.11
N ALA A 312 3.81 20.13 -11.31
CA ALA A 312 3.27 18.82 -11.64
C ALA A 312 2.18 18.40 -10.65
N TYR A 313 1.13 17.77 -11.17
CA TYR A 313 0.14 17.05 -10.37
C TYR A 313 0.54 15.59 -10.23
N VAL A 314 0.59 15.08 -8.99
CA VAL A 314 0.97 13.69 -8.67
C VAL A 314 -0.21 12.97 -8.01
N ARG A 315 -0.46 11.74 -8.41
CA ARG A 315 -1.50 10.87 -7.81
C ARG A 315 -1.04 9.43 -7.65
N PRO A 316 -1.67 8.66 -6.73
CA PRO A 316 -1.55 7.21 -6.71
C PRO A 316 -1.95 6.62 -8.07
N THR A 317 -1.14 5.69 -8.59
CA THR A 317 -1.54 4.89 -9.76
C THR A 317 -2.63 3.92 -9.34
N PRO A 318 -3.78 3.86 -10.05
CA PRO A 318 -4.77 2.82 -9.83
C PRO A 318 -4.13 1.43 -9.97
N ASN A 319 -4.49 0.50 -9.09
CA ASN A 319 -4.14 -0.92 -9.24
C ASN A 319 -4.78 -1.51 -10.49
#